data_AF-F2S7L4-F1
#
_entry.id   AF-F2S7L4-F1
#
_cell.length_a   1.000
_cell.length_b   1.000
_cell.length_c   1.000
_cell.angle_alpha   90.00
_cell.angle_beta   90.00
_cell.angle_gamma   90.00
#
_symmetry.space_group_name_H-M   'P 1'
#
loop_
_entity.id
_entity.type
_entity.pdbx_description
1 polymer ?
#
loop_
_entity_poly.entity_id
_entity_poly.type
_entity_poly.pdbx_seq_one_letter_code
_entity_poly.pdbx_strand_id
1 'polypeptide(L)'
;MWTTTFLLKGKLDCIYWQFLGEEYDPDDQHFTEALVESCQNHQPRFPNIQHLVLEGYLFNDHRVSLLKDLNPDVLHTLSLRSCLFWEDLLPLLNSEDRRFHLRTLEVQTYPGSLPGECHELANFIENCEPLENIFIALEWALDLERLWESLLRHRKTLKSFVFYSRDPQTAPMPYYKDIEPERLALKHLDLELLGVSYESKYLIPALSPLTTMGNLKVLLIQGFFIPPESFQKLQYLGRLSNEEPSDRRQIDGFDKFLQWAFGPEGIRSLRLIVHYNPFECDGDEMLLCPKVGPDAEPPFPGRNYRLVTKRDHVQYGLLRKHANALKACPSRGLEDISFS
;
A
#
# COMPACT_ATOMS: atom_id res chain seq x y z
N MET A 1 -27.60 -2.74 7.34
CA MET A 1 -28.20 -2.26 6.08
C MET A 1 -27.34 -1.16 5.46
N TRP A 2 -26.26 -1.50 4.73
CA TRP A 2 -25.58 -0.63 3.74
C TRP A 2 -24.73 -1.51 2.80
N THR A 3 -25.36 -2.32 1.96
CA THR A 3 -24.68 -2.91 0.80
C THR A 3 -24.88 -1.96 -0.38
N THR A 4 -23.79 -1.38 -0.88
CA THR A 4 -23.85 -0.58 -2.09
C THR A 4 -22.97 -1.24 -3.15
N THR A 5 -23.62 -1.92 -4.10
CA THR A 5 -22.95 -2.43 -5.30
C THR A 5 -23.05 -1.35 -6.37
N PHE A 6 -21.92 -0.76 -6.75
CA PHE A 6 -21.88 0.17 -7.87
C PHE A 6 -21.32 -0.55 -9.10
N LEU A 7 -22.16 -0.73 -10.13
CA LEU A 7 -21.73 -1.05 -11.48
C LEU A 7 -21.59 0.28 -12.24
N LEU A 8 -20.39 0.85 -12.25
CA LEU A 8 -20.08 2.07 -12.99
C LEU A 8 -18.90 1.80 -13.91
N LYS A 9 -19.11 1.89 -15.23
CA LYS A 9 -18.06 1.93 -16.25
C LYS A 9 -16.94 0.88 -16.06
N GLY A 10 -17.29 -0.40 -15.96
CA GLY A 10 -16.31 -1.48 -15.85
C GLY A 10 -15.65 -1.63 -14.48
N LYS A 11 -16.15 -0.93 -13.44
CA LYS A 11 -15.76 -1.13 -12.04
C LYS A 11 -16.88 -1.81 -11.27
N LEU A 12 -16.51 -2.78 -10.43
CA LEU A 12 -17.37 -3.41 -9.45
C LEU A 12 -16.73 -3.29 -8.07
N ASP A 13 -17.41 -2.61 -7.16
CA ASP A 13 -17.02 -2.46 -5.75
C ASP A 13 -18.01 -3.23 -4.87
N CYS A 14 -17.51 -4.21 -4.11
CA CYS A 14 -18.29 -5.01 -3.15
C CYS A 14 -17.77 -4.73 -1.73
N ILE A 15 -18.48 -3.93 -0.94
CA ILE A 15 -17.99 -3.42 0.36
C ILE A 15 -18.84 -3.95 1.53
N TYR A 16 -18.19 -4.43 2.60
CA TYR A 16 -18.77 -4.84 3.90
C TYR A 16 -19.83 -5.95 3.84
N TRP A 17 -19.52 -7.03 3.11
CA TRP A 17 -20.45 -8.15 2.92
C TRP A 17 -20.61 -9.06 4.15
N GLN A 18 -19.65 -9.03 5.07
CA GLN A 18 -19.70 -9.77 6.35
C GLN A 18 -20.93 -9.46 7.22
N PHE A 19 -21.56 -8.29 7.09
CA PHE A 19 -22.75 -7.90 7.87
C PHE A 19 -24.08 -8.39 7.28
N LEU A 20 -24.05 -9.17 6.20
CA LEU A 20 -25.23 -9.87 5.68
C LEU A 20 -25.50 -11.21 6.40
N GLY A 21 -24.63 -11.61 7.35
CA GLY A 21 -24.61 -12.96 7.92
C GLY A 21 -25.14 -13.13 9.34
N GLU A 22 -25.70 -12.10 10.01
CA GLU A 22 -26.22 -12.28 11.38
C GLU A 22 -27.59 -12.94 11.45
N GLU A 23 -28.38 -12.94 10.37
CA GLU A 23 -29.52 -13.85 10.22
C GLU A 23 -29.07 -15.02 9.33
N TYR A 24 -28.43 -15.99 9.97
CA TYR A 24 -27.91 -17.21 9.36
C TYR A 24 -29.09 -18.14 9.00
N ASP A 25 -29.66 -17.98 7.80
CA ASP A 25 -30.45 -19.03 7.17
C ASP A 25 -29.54 -19.78 6.17
N PRO A 26 -29.18 -21.05 6.43
CA PRO A 26 -28.40 -21.87 5.49
C PRO A 26 -29.13 -22.14 4.16
N ASP A 27 -30.44 -21.87 4.07
CA ASP A 27 -31.25 -21.99 2.85
C ASP A 27 -31.44 -20.65 2.10
N ASP A 28 -30.99 -19.51 2.66
CA ASP A 28 -31.06 -18.23 1.96
C ASP A 28 -30.02 -18.19 0.84
N GLN A 29 -30.49 -18.22 -0.40
CA GLN A 29 -29.70 -17.85 -1.57
C GLN A 29 -29.16 -16.44 -1.32
N HIS A 30 -27.90 -16.34 -0.91
CA HIS A 30 -27.28 -15.06 -0.66
C HIS A 30 -27.41 -14.17 -1.90
N PHE A 31 -27.41 -12.86 -1.72
CA PHE A 31 -27.31 -11.91 -2.83
C PHE A 31 -26.11 -12.20 -3.75
N THR A 32 -25.05 -12.88 -3.24
CA THR A 32 -24.00 -13.51 -4.07
C THR A 32 -24.58 -14.54 -5.02
N GLU A 33 -25.41 -15.48 -4.60
CA GLU A 33 -26.03 -16.48 -5.49
C GLU A 33 -27.00 -15.82 -6.48
N ALA A 34 -27.74 -14.76 -6.13
CA ALA A 34 -28.58 -14.05 -7.11
C ALA A 34 -27.76 -13.25 -8.16
N LEU A 35 -26.59 -12.71 -7.79
CA LEU A 35 -25.66 -12.04 -8.71
C LEU A 35 -24.65 -12.97 -9.40
N VAL A 36 -24.45 -14.19 -8.90
CA VAL A 36 -23.43 -15.19 -9.30
C VAL A 36 -24.08 -16.54 -9.68
N GLU A 37 -25.41 -16.60 -9.78
CA GLU A 37 -26.10 -17.75 -10.37
C GLU A 37 -25.56 -17.96 -11.77
N SER A 38 -25.02 -19.16 -12.00
CA SER A 38 -24.31 -19.49 -13.23
C SER A 38 -25.25 -19.33 -14.40
N CYS A 39 -24.89 -18.48 -15.36
CA CYS A 39 -25.49 -18.60 -16.68
C CYS A 39 -25.14 -19.99 -17.22
N GLN A 40 -26.16 -20.76 -17.62
CA GLN A 40 -25.99 -22.07 -18.26
C GLN A 40 -25.23 -21.99 -19.59
N ASN A 41 -24.91 -20.78 -20.06
CA ASN A 41 -24.11 -20.48 -21.23
C ASN A 41 -22.68 -20.15 -20.80
N HIS A 42 -21.68 -20.74 -21.46
CA HIS A 42 -20.23 -20.60 -21.17
C HIS A 42 -19.65 -19.17 -21.34
N GLN A 43 -20.48 -18.13 -21.31
CA GLN A 43 -20.04 -16.74 -21.39
C GLN A 43 -19.89 -16.14 -19.98
N PRO A 44 -18.79 -15.41 -19.70
CA PRO A 44 -18.62 -14.71 -18.43
C PRO A 44 -19.72 -13.66 -18.25
N ARG A 45 -20.39 -13.66 -17.10
CA ARG A 45 -21.50 -12.74 -16.77
C ARG A 45 -21.06 -11.27 -16.74
N PHE A 46 -19.79 -11.03 -16.42
CA PHE A 46 -19.20 -9.71 -16.33
C PHE A 46 -17.99 -9.56 -17.25
N PRO A 47 -18.19 -9.62 -18.59
CA PRO A 47 -17.09 -9.73 -19.56
C PRO A 47 -16.29 -8.43 -19.73
N ASN A 48 -16.76 -7.33 -19.15
CA ASN A 48 -16.22 -5.98 -19.29
C ASN A 48 -15.75 -5.36 -17.96
N ILE A 49 -15.72 -6.13 -16.87
CA ILE A 49 -15.16 -5.63 -15.60
C ILE A 49 -13.65 -5.53 -15.75
N GLN A 50 -13.14 -4.30 -15.62
CA GLN A 50 -11.73 -3.97 -15.66
C GLN A 50 -11.16 -3.78 -14.25
N HIS A 51 -11.99 -3.41 -13.29
CA HIS A 51 -11.57 -3.13 -11.92
C HIS A 51 -12.50 -3.84 -10.94
N LEU A 52 -11.93 -4.74 -10.15
CA LEU A 52 -12.64 -5.47 -9.10
C LEU A 52 -12.08 -5.07 -7.74
N VAL A 53 -12.95 -4.59 -6.86
CA VAL A 53 -12.63 -4.32 -5.45
C VAL A 53 -13.56 -5.16 -4.59
N LEU A 54 -12.97 -6.03 -3.78
CA LEU A 54 -13.65 -6.85 -2.79
C LEU A 54 -13.18 -6.39 -1.42
N GLU A 55 -14.12 -6.00 -0.56
CA GLU A 55 -13.84 -5.55 0.79
C GLU A 55 -14.71 -6.28 1.82
N GLY A 56 -14.08 -6.92 2.81
CA GLY A 56 -14.78 -7.68 3.86
C GLY A 56 -15.46 -8.94 3.31
N TYR A 57 -14.94 -9.52 2.23
CA TYR A 57 -15.49 -10.74 1.63
C TYR A 57 -14.89 -11.98 2.30
N LEU A 58 -15.74 -12.97 2.59
CA LEU A 58 -15.34 -14.26 3.14
C LEU A 58 -15.20 -15.28 2.00
N PHE A 59 -13.99 -15.66 1.65
CA PHE A 59 -13.75 -16.78 0.75
C PHE A 59 -13.92 -18.08 1.54
N ASN A 60 -14.72 -19.02 1.04
CA ASN A 60 -14.77 -20.38 1.56
C ASN A 60 -14.69 -21.36 0.40
N ASP A 61 -14.23 -22.58 0.67
CA ASP A 61 -13.88 -23.62 -0.33
C ASP A 61 -15.00 -23.97 -1.34
N HIS A 62 -16.22 -23.51 -1.12
CA HIS A 62 -17.38 -23.81 -1.97
C HIS A 62 -17.96 -22.60 -2.73
N ARG A 63 -17.51 -21.36 -2.46
CA ARG A 63 -18.14 -20.13 -2.98
C ARG A 63 -17.30 -19.33 -3.98
N VAL A 64 -16.29 -19.95 -4.60
CA VAL A 64 -15.47 -19.26 -5.62
C VAL A 64 -16.09 -19.36 -7.03
N SER A 65 -17.41 -19.20 -7.13
CA SER A 65 -18.13 -19.14 -8.42
C SER A 65 -17.90 -17.82 -9.15
N LEU A 66 -17.57 -16.75 -8.43
CA LEU A 66 -17.31 -15.41 -8.98
C LEU A 66 -16.24 -15.42 -10.07
N LEU A 67 -15.23 -16.30 -9.95
CA LEU A 67 -14.16 -16.38 -10.94
C LEU A 67 -14.70 -16.76 -12.31
N LYS A 68 -15.63 -17.72 -12.40
CA LYS A 68 -16.21 -18.21 -13.66
C LYS A 68 -16.86 -17.08 -14.46
N ASP A 69 -17.37 -16.08 -13.77
CA ASP A 69 -18.11 -14.95 -14.32
C ASP A 69 -17.24 -13.78 -14.79
N LEU A 70 -15.95 -13.77 -14.45
CA LEU A 70 -15.00 -12.75 -14.86
C LEU A 70 -14.26 -13.16 -16.14
N ASN A 71 -13.99 -12.15 -16.98
CA ASN A 71 -13.11 -12.31 -18.14
C ASN A 71 -11.67 -11.91 -17.75
N PRO A 72 -10.70 -12.84 -17.77
CA PRO A 72 -9.34 -12.58 -17.32
C PRO A 72 -8.56 -11.61 -18.22
N ASP A 73 -8.97 -11.44 -19.48
CA ASP A 73 -8.27 -10.60 -20.46
C ASP A 73 -8.54 -9.10 -20.25
N VAL A 74 -9.68 -8.75 -19.65
CA VAL A 74 -10.08 -7.35 -19.46
C VAL A 74 -9.82 -6.85 -18.04
N LEU A 75 -9.65 -7.75 -17.08
CA LEU A 75 -9.46 -7.37 -15.68
C LEU A 75 -8.04 -6.81 -15.53
N HIS A 76 -7.95 -5.53 -15.16
CA HIS A 76 -6.70 -4.80 -15.01
C HIS A 76 -6.38 -4.49 -13.54
N THR A 77 -7.37 -4.50 -12.66
CA THR A 77 -7.19 -4.22 -11.23
C THR A 77 -7.94 -5.21 -10.39
N LEU A 78 -7.23 -5.77 -9.40
CA LEU A 78 -7.79 -6.58 -8.33
C LEU A 78 -7.39 -5.96 -6.99
N SER A 79 -8.37 -5.57 -6.19
CA SER A 79 -8.17 -5.11 -4.81
C SER A 79 -8.92 -6.04 -3.86
N LEU A 80 -8.19 -6.66 -2.93
CA LEU A 80 -8.70 -7.50 -1.86
C LEU A 80 -8.44 -6.78 -0.54
N ARG A 81 -9.49 -6.34 0.16
CA ARG A 81 -9.36 -5.53 1.38
C ARG A 81 -10.09 -6.17 2.54
N SER A 82 -9.39 -6.46 3.63
CA SER A 82 -10.01 -7.05 4.83
C SER A 82 -10.82 -8.32 4.51
N CYS A 83 -10.43 -9.04 3.44
CA CYS A 83 -11.08 -10.29 3.03
C CYS A 83 -10.48 -11.44 3.85
N LEU A 84 -11.33 -12.36 4.28
CA LEU A 84 -10.92 -13.57 4.99
C LEU A 84 -10.67 -14.69 3.99
N PHE A 85 -9.59 -15.46 4.20
CA PHE A 85 -9.18 -16.58 3.33
C PHE A 85 -8.91 -16.16 1.87
N TRP A 86 -8.43 -14.93 1.67
CA TRP A 86 -8.11 -14.40 0.34
C TRP A 86 -6.97 -15.16 -0.34
N GLU A 87 -6.13 -15.83 0.46
CA GLU A 87 -5.02 -16.66 0.04
C GLU A 87 -5.51 -17.81 -0.86
N ASP A 88 -6.65 -18.42 -0.52
CA ASP A 88 -7.23 -19.55 -1.25
C ASP A 88 -7.76 -19.15 -2.63
N LEU A 89 -8.03 -17.86 -2.84
CA LEU A 89 -8.42 -17.32 -4.14
C LEU A 89 -7.24 -17.30 -5.13
N LEU A 90 -6.02 -17.06 -4.64
CA LEU A 90 -4.87 -16.80 -5.50
C LEU A 90 -4.50 -17.99 -6.40
N PRO A 91 -4.42 -19.24 -5.91
CA PRO A 91 -4.19 -20.40 -6.77
C PRO A 91 -5.25 -20.55 -7.86
N LEU A 92 -6.51 -20.22 -7.55
CA LEU A 92 -7.62 -20.33 -8.51
C LEU A 92 -7.51 -19.29 -9.63
N LEU A 93 -7.06 -18.08 -9.30
CA LEU A 93 -6.73 -17.04 -10.28
C LEU A 93 -5.47 -17.36 -11.09
N ASN A 94 -4.66 -18.30 -10.63
CA ASN A 94 -3.37 -18.66 -11.22
C ASN A 94 -3.42 -19.99 -11.99
N SER A 95 -4.62 -20.49 -12.29
CA SER A 95 -4.80 -21.74 -13.04
C SER A 95 -4.34 -21.61 -14.50
N GLU A 96 -3.80 -22.70 -15.08
CA GLU A 96 -3.25 -22.70 -16.44
C GLU A 96 -4.27 -22.26 -17.50
N ASP A 97 -5.55 -22.55 -17.28
CA ASP A 97 -6.64 -22.24 -18.19
C ASP A 97 -7.09 -20.76 -18.15
N ARG A 98 -6.68 -19.98 -17.14
CA ARG A 98 -7.15 -18.60 -16.92
C ARG A 98 -6.08 -17.72 -16.28
N ARG A 99 -5.24 -17.10 -17.12
CA ARG A 99 -4.23 -16.13 -16.66
C ARG A 99 -4.74 -14.70 -16.76
N PHE A 100 -4.73 -13.98 -15.65
CA PHE A 100 -5.16 -12.59 -15.60
C PHE A 100 -4.04 -11.63 -16.00
N HIS A 101 -4.36 -10.65 -16.83
CA HIS A 101 -3.44 -9.59 -17.27
C HIS A 101 -3.56 -8.34 -16.39
N LEU A 102 -3.37 -8.53 -15.09
CA LEU A 102 -3.49 -7.46 -14.09
C LEU A 102 -2.37 -6.44 -14.26
N ARG A 103 -2.74 -5.16 -14.22
CA ARG A 103 -1.80 -4.04 -14.07
C ARG A 103 -1.66 -3.59 -12.62
N THR A 104 -2.66 -3.84 -11.79
CA THR A 104 -2.68 -3.40 -10.40
C THR A 104 -3.21 -4.49 -9.49
N LEU A 105 -2.44 -4.81 -8.47
CA LEU A 105 -2.81 -5.72 -7.40
C LEU A 105 -2.77 -4.96 -6.08
N GLU A 106 -3.85 -5.03 -5.31
CA GLU A 106 -3.91 -4.54 -3.95
C GLU A 106 -4.37 -5.67 -3.03
N VAL A 107 -3.62 -5.90 -1.94
CA VAL A 107 -3.98 -6.85 -0.89
C VAL A 107 -3.83 -6.16 0.46
N GLN A 108 -4.89 -6.17 1.26
CA GLN A 108 -4.92 -5.67 2.62
C GLN A 108 -5.57 -6.72 3.52
N THR A 109 -4.85 -7.20 4.54
CA THR A 109 -5.38 -8.19 5.50
C THR A 109 -6.30 -7.54 6.53
N TYR A 110 -7.16 -8.36 7.11
CA TYR A 110 -7.99 -7.98 8.25
C TYR A 110 -7.11 -7.79 9.51
N PRO A 111 -7.44 -6.88 10.46
CA PRO A 111 -6.74 -6.78 11.74
C PRO A 111 -7.12 -7.90 12.71
N GLY A 112 -6.16 -8.44 13.45
CA GLY A 112 -6.26 -9.71 14.16
C GLY A 112 -6.07 -10.95 13.28
N SER A 113 -5.67 -10.82 12.02
CA SER A 113 -5.32 -11.96 11.17
C SER A 113 -4.09 -12.68 11.71
N LEU A 114 -4.10 -14.01 11.64
CA LEU A 114 -2.96 -14.84 12.01
C LEU A 114 -1.78 -14.60 11.03
N PRO A 115 -0.52 -14.82 11.48
CA PRO A 115 0.63 -14.77 10.59
C PRO A 115 0.44 -15.71 9.40
N GLY A 116 0.56 -15.15 8.20
CA GLY A 116 0.49 -15.89 6.94
C GLY A 116 1.82 -15.86 6.21
N GLU A 117 2.17 -16.98 5.58
CA GLU A 117 3.28 -17.04 4.64
C GLU A 117 2.90 -16.31 3.34
N CYS A 118 3.82 -15.49 2.80
CA CYS A 118 3.57 -14.75 1.55
C CYS A 118 3.72 -15.59 0.28
N HIS A 119 3.75 -16.92 0.39
CA HIS A 119 4.07 -17.83 -0.71
C HIS A 119 3.05 -17.78 -1.85
N GLU A 120 1.76 -17.85 -1.55
CA GLU A 120 0.71 -17.79 -2.57
C GLU A 120 0.65 -16.42 -3.25
N LEU A 121 0.87 -15.35 -2.48
CA LEU A 121 0.98 -13.99 -3.03
C LEU A 121 2.17 -13.85 -3.98
N ALA A 122 3.33 -14.39 -3.59
CA ALA A 122 4.51 -14.40 -4.46
C ALA A 122 4.25 -15.19 -5.76
N ASN A 123 3.70 -16.41 -5.66
CA ASN A 123 3.34 -17.23 -6.83
C ASN A 123 2.40 -16.51 -7.78
N PHE A 124 1.41 -15.81 -7.23
CA PHE A 124 0.45 -15.05 -8.01
C PHE A 124 1.11 -13.87 -8.73
N ILE A 125 1.97 -13.12 -8.04
CA ILE A 125 2.73 -12.01 -8.62
C ILE A 125 3.63 -12.49 -9.75
N GLU A 126 4.32 -13.62 -9.60
CA GLU A 126 5.21 -14.14 -10.65
C GLU A 126 4.50 -14.48 -11.96
N ASN A 127 3.25 -14.95 -11.86
CA ASN A 127 2.48 -15.42 -13.02
C ASN A 127 1.58 -14.36 -13.65
N CYS A 128 1.40 -13.20 -13.02
CA CYS A 128 0.63 -12.09 -13.57
C CYS A 128 1.55 -11.14 -14.36
N GLU A 129 1.34 -10.96 -15.66
CA GLU A 129 2.10 -10.01 -16.48
C GLU A 129 1.16 -9.17 -17.36
N PRO A 130 1.34 -7.83 -17.48
CA PRO A 130 2.34 -6.99 -16.82
C PRO A 130 1.81 -6.27 -15.56
N LEU A 131 2.40 -6.54 -14.39
CA LEU A 131 2.12 -5.77 -13.18
C LEU A 131 2.86 -4.43 -13.22
N GLU A 132 2.12 -3.34 -13.02
CA GLU A 132 2.63 -1.97 -12.95
C GLU A 132 2.56 -1.40 -11.53
N ASN A 133 1.56 -1.80 -10.75
CA ASN A 133 1.34 -1.31 -9.40
C ASN A 133 1.04 -2.48 -8.45
N ILE A 134 1.73 -2.56 -7.33
CA ILE A 134 1.48 -3.57 -6.30
C ILE A 134 1.42 -2.87 -4.94
N PHE A 135 0.31 -3.05 -4.24
CA PHE A 135 0.05 -2.46 -2.93
C PHE A 135 -0.29 -3.56 -1.93
N ILE A 136 0.49 -3.67 -0.87
CA ILE A 136 0.38 -4.77 0.09
C ILE A 136 0.37 -4.17 1.49
N ALA A 137 -0.65 -4.50 2.27
CA ALA A 137 -0.68 -4.27 3.70
C ALA A 137 -1.04 -5.55 4.43
N LEU A 138 -0.05 -6.09 5.13
CA LEU A 138 -0.20 -7.30 5.91
C LEU A 138 -0.09 -6.94 7.39
N GLU A 139 -0.84 -7.61 8.24
CA GLU A 139 -0.72 -7.38 9.67
C GLU A 139 0.52 -8.09 10.23
N TRP A 140 0.73 -9.34 9.81
CA TRP A 140 1.85 -10.20 10.19
C TRP A 140 2.35 -10.93 8.94
N ALA A 141 3.57 -10.64 8.49
CA ALA A 141 4.13 -11.22 7.27
C ALA A 141 5.43 -11.99 7.55
N LEU A 142 5.45 -13.26 7.18
CA LEU A 142 6.64 -14.13 7.24
C LEU A 142 7.18 -14.39 5.82
N ASP A 143 8.47 -14.72 5.75
CA ASP A 143 9.16 -15.13 4.51
C ASP A 143 9.03 -14.16 3.33
N LEU A 144 9.21 -12.87 3.63
CA LEU A 144 9.14 -11.79 2.65
C LEU A 144 10.20 -11.88 1.54
N GLU A 145 11.27 -12.66 1.72
CA GLU A 145 12.33 -12.80 0.71
C GLU A 145 11.78 -13.27 -0.64
N ARG A 146 10.93 -14.29 -0.62
CA ARG A 146 10.29 -14.82 -1.83
C ARG A 146 9.37 -13.78 -2.47
N LEU A 147 8.65 -13.01 -1.65
CA LEU A 147 7.82 -11.91 -2.14
C LEU A 147 8.69 -10.85 -2.83
N TRP A 148 9.82 -10.48 -2.25
CA TRP A 148 10.75 -9.52 -2.85
C TRP A 148 11.36 -9.99 -4.16
N GLU A 149 11.76 -11.26 -4.24
CA GLU A 149 12.28 -11.86 -5.47
C GLU A 149 11.23 -11.89 -6.58
N SER A 150 9.97 -12.18 -6.24
CA SER A 150 8.87 -12.19 -7.21
C SER A 150 8.69 -10.85 -7.94
N LEU A 151 8.96 -9.72 -7.25
CA LEU A 151 8.87 -8.38 -7.85
C LEU A 151 9.88 -8.18 -9.00
N LEU A 152 11.02 -8.88 -8.98
CA LEU A 152 12.07 -8.74 -10.01
C LEU A 152 11.62 -9.22 -11.39
N ARG A 153 10.60 -10.08 -11.46
CA ARG A 153 9.93 -10.45 -12.71
C ARG A 153 9.39 -9.21 -13.42
N HIS A 154 8.90 -8.25 -12.64
CA HIS A 154 8.28 -7.01 -13.11
C HIS A 154 9.23 -5.83 -13.15
N ARG A 155 10.55 -6.03 -13.10
CA ARG A 155 11.54 -4.93 -13.10
C ARG A 155 11.39 -3.90 -14.23
N LYS A 156 10.78 -4.31 -15.36
CA LYS A 156 10.57 -3.45 -16.54
C LYS A 156 9.22 -2.74 -16.53
N THR A 157 8.25 -3.23 -15.76
CA THR A 157 6.84 -2.80 -15.82
C THR A 157 6.39 -2.15 -14.52
N LEU A 158 6.91 -2.60 -13.38
CA LEU A 158 6.55 -2.13 -12.05
C LEU A 158 7.02 -0.68 -11.85
N LYS A 159 6.06 0.20 -11.59
CA LYS A 159 6.24 1.64 -11.39
C LYS A 159 5.93 2.07 -9.98
N SER A 160 5.03 1.38 -9.30
CA SER A 160 4.60 1.75 -7.95
C SER A 160 4.54 0.54 -7.06
N PHE A 161 5.21 0.63 -5.92
CA PHE A 161 5.21 -0.42 -4.93
C PHE A 161 4.93 0.16 -3.55
N VAL A 162 3.96 -0.39 -2.84
CA VAL A 162 3.66 0.00 -1.46
C VAL A 162 3.62 -1.25 -0.61
N PHE A 163 4.37 -1.25 0.49
CA PHE A 163 4.34 -2.32 1.47
C PHE A 163 4.23 -1.76 2.88
N TYR A 164 3.22 -2.23 3.59
CA TYR A 164 3.01 -1.94 5.00
C TYR A 164 2.90 -3.25 5.78
N SER A 165 3.68 -3.36 6.85
CA SER A 165 3.49 -4.37 7.89
C SER A 165 3.22 -3.67 9.22
N ARG A 166 2.20 -4.11 9.96
CA ARG A 166 1.91 -3.60 11.32
C ARG A 166 2.72 -4.27 12.41
N ASP A 167 3.32 -5.42 12.14
CA ASP A 167 4.08 -6.07 13.18
C ASP A 167 5.38 -5.28 13.46
N PRO A 168 5.58 -4.81 14.71
CA PRO A 168 6.78 -4.09 15.12
C PRO A 168 8.06 -4.93 14.96
N GLN A 169 7.95 -6.24 14.70
CA GLN A 169 9.04 -7.16 14.38
C GLN A 169 9.21 -7.50 12.89
N THR A 170 8.36 -7.06 11.95
CA THR A 170 8.43 -7.47 10.52
C THR A 170 8.38 -6.35 9.48
N ALA A 171 8.27 -5.06 9.84
CA ALA A 171 8.71 -3.99 8.91
C ALA A 171 10.20 -4.26 8.63
N PRO A 172 10.64 -4.70 7.42
CA PRO A 172 11.74 -5.64 7.24
C PRO A 172 12.78 -5.47 8.35
N MET A 173 12.60 -6.28 9.40
CA MET A 173 13.33 -6.18 10.66
C MET A 173 14.15 -7.47 10.76
N PRO A 174 15.30 -7.54 10.09
CA PRO A 174 16.37 -8.46 10.39
C PRO A 174 17.27 -7.72 11.37
N TYR A 175 16.76 -7.45 12.57
CA TYR A 175 17.49 -6.67 13.57
C TYR A 175 18.50 -7.50 14.34
N TYR A 176 19.23 -8.38 13.66
CA TYR A 176 20.49 -8.89 14.19
C TYR A 176 21.51 -9.04 13.05
N LYS A 177 22.29 -7.97 12.91
CA LYS A 177 23.68 -7.91 12.40
C LYS A 177 23.99 -8.00 10.92
N ASP A 178 23.24 -8.69 10.06
CA ASP A 178 23.72 -8.89 8.69
C ASP A 178 22.58 -8.85 7.66
N ILE A 179 22.21 -7.65 7.19
CA ILE A 179 21.62 -7.54 5.86
C ILE A 179 22.59 -6.88 4.91
N GLU A 180 23.05 -7.71 3.99
CA GLU A 180 23.69 -7.32 2.76
C GLU A 180 22.68 -6.57 1.88
N PRO A 181 23.12 -5.50 1.19
CA PRO A 181 22.32 -4.74 0.25
C PRO A 181 21.66 -5.58 -0.87
N GLU A 182 21.99 -6.86 -0.99
CA GLU A 182 21.46 -7.83 -1.96
C GLU A 182 20.06 -8.36 -1.60
N ARG A 183 19.65 -8.30 -0.32
CA ARG A 183 18.24 -8.47 0.08
C ARG A 183 17.34 -7.28 -0.29
N LEU A 184 17.90 -6.21 -0.86
CA LEU A 184 17.12 -5.16 -1.52
C LEU A 184 16.86 -5.54 -2.98
N ALA A 185 16.02 -6.55 -3.23
CA ALA A 185 15.47 -6.75 -4.59
C ALA A 185 14.95 -5.42 -5.17
N LEU A 186 14.43 -4.55 -4.29
CA LEU A 186 14.03 -3.19 -4.61
C LEU A 186 15.11 -2.38 -5.36
N LYS A 187 16.41 -2.50 -5.04
CA LYS A 187 17.48 -1.73 -5.72
C LYS A 187 17.61 -2.05 -7.21
N HIS A 188 17.09 -3.20 -7.63
CA HIS A 188 17.07 -3.64 -9.02
C HIS A 188 15.78 -3.22 -9.76
N LEU A 189 14.86 -2.56 -9.06
CA LEU A 189 13.67 -1.96 -9.62
C LEU A 189 13.92 -0.46 -9.90
N ASP A 190 13.23 0.08 -10.89
CA ASP A 190 13.25 1.51 -11.19
C ASP A 190 11.87 2.11 -10.95
N LEU A 191 11.49 2.12 -9.66
CA LEU A 191 10.18 2.56 -9.20
C LEU A 191 10.03 4.07 -9.35
N GLU A 192 8.82 4.53 -9.63
CA GLU A 192 8.43 5.94 -9.55
C GLU A 192 7.86 6.32 -8.18
N LEU A 193 7.20 5.36 -7.52
CA LEU A 193 6.65 5.48 -6.18
C LEU A 193 7.03 4.27 -5.33
N LEU A 194 7.48 4.54 -4.11
CA LEU A 194 7.73 3.53 -3.08
C LEU A 194 6.97 3.90 -1.80
N GLY A 195 6.26 2.97 -1.19
CA GLY A 195 5.63 3.12 0.13
C GLY A 195 6.19 2.13 1.15
N VAL A 196 6.54 2.62 2.34
CA VAL A 196 7.21 1.84 3.40
C VAL A 196 6.69 2.18 4.79
N SER A 197 6.76 1.22 5.73
CA SER A 197 6.35 1.38 7.13
C SER A 197 7.48 1.38 8.16
N TYR A 198 8.68 1.86 7.80
CA TYR A 198 9.81 1.88 8.74
C TYR A 198 9.68 2.95 9.83
N GLU A 199 10.18 2.64 11.03
CA GLU A 199 10.49 3.66 12.04
C GLU A 199 11.55 4.65 11.52
N SER A 200 11.52 5.88 12.04
CA SER A 200 12.38 6.97 11.55
C SER A 200 13.89 6.68 11.60
N LYS A 201 14.37 5.98 12.64
CA LYS A 201 15.78 5.57 12.77
C LYS A 201 16.26 4.62 11.67
N TYR A 202 15.36 3.96 10.95
CA TYR A 202 15.67 2.92 9.97
C TYR A 202 15.49 3.37 8.52
N LEU A 203 14.88 4.54 8.30
CA LEU A 203 14.66 5.08 6.97
C LEU A 203 15.97 5.25 6.17
N ILE A 204 17.03 5.82 6.75
CA ILE A 204 18.31 5.99 6.04
C ILE A 204 18.98 4.64 5.74
N PRO A 205 19.20 3.73 6.72
CA PRO A 205 19.77 2.41 6.41
C PRO A 205 19.00 1.65 5.33
N ALA A 206 17.67 1.65 5.38
CA ALA A 206 16.83 0.91 4.45
C ALA A 206 16.78 1.53 3.04
N LEU A 207 16.81 2.86 2.93
CA LEU A 207 16.62 3.57 1.66
C LEU A 207 17.93 4.04 1.01
N SER A 208 19.05 4.07 1.74
CA SER A 208 20.35 4.47 1.18
C SER A 208 20.83 3.67 -0.03
N PRO A 209 20.56 2.35 -0.14
CA PRO A 209 20.95 1.58 -1.33
C PRO A 209 20.09 1.92 -2.56
N LEU A 210 18.98 2.66 -2.40
CA LEU A 210 18.05 3.04 -3.46
C LEU A 210 18.40 4.41 -4.09
N THR A 211 19.47 5.05 -3.63
CA THR A 211 19.93 6.36 -4.16
C THR A 211 20.28 6.34 -5.64
N THR A 212 20.53 5.16 -6.21
CA THR A 212 20.80 4.94 -7.63
C THR A 212 19.53 4.89 -8.50
N MET A 213 18.34 4.82 -7.91
CA MET A 213 17.07 4.81 -8.66
C MET A 213 16.87 6.13 -9.40
N GLY A 214 16.83 6.03 -10.73
CA GLY A 214 16.68 7.19 -11.61
C GLY A 214 15.28 7.80 -11.58
N ASN A 215 14.26 6.98 -11.30
CA ASN A 215 12.86 7.40 -11.44
C ASN A 215 12.07 7.58 -10.14
N LEU A 216 12.65 7.31 -8.96
CA LEU A 216 11.91 7.39 -7.69
C LEU A 216 11.55 8.84 -7.32
N LYS A 217 10.31 9.24 -7.58
CA LYS A 217 9.81 10.61 -7.39
C LYS A 217 9.00 10.79 -6.12
N VAL A 218 8.31 9.74 -5.68
CA VAL A 218 7.40 9.78 -4.53
C VAL A 218 7.78 8.70 -3.53
N LEU A 219 7.89 9.10 -2.26
CA LEU A 219 8.04 8.17 -1.15
C LEU A 219 6.86 8.33 -0.19
N LEU A 220 6.16 7.25 0.11
CA LEU A 220 5.11 7.18 1.12
C LEU A 220 5.70 6.55 2.38
N ILE A 221 5.48 7.20 3.52
CA ILE A 221 5.98 6.73 4.81
C ILE A 221 4.79 6.62 5.76
N GLN A 222 4.61 5.41 6.30
CA GLN A 222 3.54 5.09 7.23
C GLN A 222 4.08 4.08 8.24
N GLY A 223 4.91 4.55 9.18
CA GLY A 223 5.57 3.66 10.15
C GLY A 223 5.63 4.17 11.58
N PHE A 224 5.34 5.45 11.79
CA PHE A 224 5.42 6.07 13.10
C PHE A 224 4.56 7.33 13.15
N PHE A 225 4.29 7.79 14.36
CA PHE A 225 3.45 8.96 14.60
C PHE A 225 4.32 10.19 14.81
N ILE A 226 4.01 11.28 14.11
CA ILE A 226 4.62 12.57 14.39
C ILE A 226 3.52 13.48 14.92
N PRO A 227 3.59 13.92 16.19
CA PRO A 227 2.63 14.88 16.71
C PRO A 227 2.66 16.15 15.84
N PRO A 228 1.53 16.57 15.23
CA PRO A 228 1.51 17.70 14.31
C PRO A 228 2.08 18.99 14.93
N GLU A 229 1.79 19.24 16.21
CA GLU A 229 2.29 20.40 16.95
C GLU A 229 3.82 20.42 17.07
N SER A 230 4.43 19.26 17.29
CA SER A 230 5.88 19.14 17.45
C SER A 230 6.60 19.38 16.13
N PHE A 231 6.04 18.90 15.01
CA PHE A 231 6.59 19.21 13.69
C PHE A 231 6.41 20.69 13.31
N GLN A 232 5.29 21.30 13.68
CA GLN A 232 5.10 22.75 13.52
C GLN A 232 6.11 23.55 14.34
N LYS A 233 6.46 23.12 15.57
CA LYS A 233 7.54 23.77 16.34
C LYS A 233 8.88 23.69 15.61
N LEU A 234 9.22 22.52 15.06
CA LEU A 234 10.41 22.35 14.21
C LEU A 234 10.38 23.30 13.01
N GLN A 235 9.19 23.46 12.42
CA GLN A 235 8.93 24.35 11.31
C GLN A 235 9.18 25.81 11.65
N TYR A 236 8.67 26.33 12.77
CA TYR A 236 8.80 27.77 13.07
C TYR A 236 10.07 28.14 13.85
N LEU A 237 10.50 27.28 14.77
CA LEU A 237 11.59 27.56 15.70
C LEU A 237 12.91 26.95 15.27
N GLY A 238 12.89 26.05 14.29
CA GLY A 238 14.05 25.29 13.84
C GLY A 238 14.55 24.25 14.84
N ARG A 239 13.97 24.18 16.04
CA ARG A 239 14.38 23.32 17.15
C ARG A 239 13.17 22.76 17.90
N LEU A 240 13.36 21.56 18.43
CA LEU A 240 12.47 20.93 19.40
C LEU A 240 12.79 21.46 20.80
N SER A 241 11.77 21.82 21.57
CA SER A 241 11.93 22.11 23.00
C SER A 241 10.67 21.70 23.75
N ASN A 242 10.85 20.82 24.74
CA ASN A 242 9.84 20.31 25.67
C ASN A 242 8.98 19.13 25.18
N GLU A 243 9.44 18.37 24.18
CA GLU A 243 8.80 17.13 23.73
C GLU A 243 9.23 15.93 24.59
N GLU A 244 8.35 14.93 24.73
CA GLU A 244 8.67 13.65 25.35
C GLU A 244 9.89 12.98 24.68
N PRO A 245 10.77 12.28 25.42
CA PRO A 245 11.99 11.70 24.86
C PRO A 245 11.75 10.68 23.73
N SER A 246 10.58 10.02 23.67
CA SER A 246 10.18 9.16 22.56
C SER A 246 9.94 9.97 21.29
N ASP A 247 9.12 11.00 21.38
CA ASP A 247 8.65 11.80 20.26
C ASP A 247 9.81 12.59 19.66
N ARG A 248 10.66 13.15 20.53
CA ARG A 248 11.88 13.83 20.12
C ARG A 248 12.80 12.93 19.30
N ARG A 249 12.99 11.66 19.71
CA ARG A 249 13.81 10.70 18.95
C ARG A 249 13.19 10.40 17.59
N GLN A 250 11.88 10.27 17.51
CA GLN A 250 11.20 10.01 16.24
C GLN A 250 11.33 11.19 15.29
N ILE A 251 11.09 12.42 15.77
CA ILE A 251 11.18 13.64 14.98
C ILE A 251 12.61 13.93 14.55
N ASP A 252 13.59 13.81 15.46
CA ASP A 252 15.01 14.00 15.12
C ASP A 252 15.47 12.97 14.07
N GLY A 253 15.03 11.72 14.20
CA GLY A 253 15.28 10.68 13.20
C GLY A 253 14.67 11.04 11.83
N PHE A 254 13.43 11.55 11.83
CA PHE A 254 12.75 11.93 10.61
C PHE A 254 13.34 13.19 9.96
N ASP A 255 13.66 14.24 10.73
CA ASP A 255 14.35 15.44 10.22
C ASP A 255 15.70 15.05 9.59
N LYS A 256 16.51 14.21 10.26
CA LYS A 256 17.76 13.69 9.70
C LYS A 256 17.54 12.95 8.39
N PHE A 257 16.51 12.11 8.34
CA PHE A 257 16.15 11.41 7.12
C PHE A 257 15.76 12.39 6.00
N LEU A 258 14.92 13.38 6.27
CA LEU A 258 14.50 14.38 5.28
C LEU A 258 15.68 15.22 4.77
N GLN A 259 16.61 15.62 5.66
CA GLN A 259 17.84 16.29 5.26
C GLN A 259 18.67 15.45 4.31
N TRP A 260 18.83 14.17 4.64
CA TRP A 260 19.58 13.22 3.83
C TRP A 260 18.88 12.99 2.48
N ALA A 261 17.58 12.66 2.48
CA ALA A 261 16.82 12.25 1.31
C ALA A 261 16.79 13.32 0.22
N PHE A 262 16.67 14.60 0.60
CA PHE A 262 16.72 15.76 -0.31
C PHE A 262 18.11 16.40 -0.40
N GLY A 263 19.11 15.86 0.29
CA GLY A 263 20.49 16.32 0.26
C GLY A 263 21.28 15.75 -0.92
N PRO A 264 22.57 16.12 -1.05
CA PRO A 264 23.43 15.69 -2.16
C PRO A 264 23.69 14.18 -2.21
N GLU A 265 23.73 13.54 -1.04
CA GLU A 265 23.91 12.08 -0.87
C GLU A 265 22.58 11.31 -0.85
N GLY A 266 21.47 12.02 -1.05
CA GLY A 266 20.11 11.46 -1.03
C GLY A 266 19.64 10.92 -2.36
N ILE A 267 18.31 10.87 -2.51
CA ILE A 267 17.64 10.34 -3.71
C ILE A 267 17.40 11.50 -4.67
N ARG A 268 18.27 11.63 -5.68
CA ARG A 268 18.28 12.79 -6.61
C ARG A 268 16.98 12.99 -7.39
N SER A 269 16.27 11.90 -7.68
CA SER A 269 15.01 11.87 -8.42
C SER A 269 13.80 12.22 -7.54
N LEU A 270 13.95 12.24 -6.21
CA LEU A 270 12.86 12.44 -5.28
C LEU A 270 12.30 13.87 -5.38
N ARG A 271 10.97 13.96 -5.37
CA ARG A 271 10.23 15.23 -5.52
C ARG A 271 9.17 15.44 -4.44
N LEU A 272 8.73 14.35 -3.81
CA LEU A 272 7.66 14.36 -2.83
C LEU A 272 7.88 13.22 -1.82
N ILE A 273 7.79 13.57 -0.55
CA ILE A 273 7.60 12.62 0.54
C ILE A 273 6.22 12.89 1.12
N VAL A 274 5.42 11.84 1.26
CA VAL A 274 4.13 11.87 1.94
C VAL A 274 4.25 11.04 3.21
N HIS A 275 4.01 11.66 4.36
CA HIS A 275 3.98 10.96 5.64
C HIS A 275 2.55 10.90 6.15
N TYR A 276 2.07 9.69 6.46
CA TYR A 276 0.75 9.46 7.06
C TYR A 276 0.89 9.10 8.53
N ASN A 277 0.18 9.81 9.40
CA ASN A 277 0.03 9.40 10.79
C ASN A 277 -0.83 8.14 10.88
N PRO A 278 -0.34 7.04 11.48
CA PRO A 278 -1.03 5.75 11.45
C PRO A 278 -2.29 5.67 12.33
N PHE A 279 -2.50 6.63 13.24
CA PHE A 279 -3.56 6.61 14.25
C PHE A 279 -4.67 7.66 14.05
N GLU A 280 -4.55 8.55 13.07
CA GLU A 280 -5.49 9.67 12.91
C GLU A 280 -6.42 9.47 11.71
N CYS A 281 -7.73 9.61 11.98
CA CYS A 281 -8.79 9.54 10.98
C CYS A 281 -8.99 10.94 10.38
N ASP A 282 -8.49 11.12 9.16
CA ASP A 282 -8.57 12.30 8.28
C ASP A 282 -7.60 13.47 8.51
N GLY A 283 -6.80 13.74 7.48
CA GLY A 283 -6.24 15.07 7.21
C GLY A 283 -4.77 15.29 7.56
N ASP A 284 -4.17 14.46 8.40
CA ASP A 284 -2.79 14.64 8.85
C ASP A 284 -1.76 13.94 7.93
N GLU A 285 -1.88 14.21 6.64
CA GLU A 285 -0.79 13.91 5.70
C GLU A 285 0.19 15.09 5.65
N MET A 286 1.46 14.79 5.89
CA MET A 286 2.52 15.76 5.73
C MET A 286 3.14 15.62 4.35
N LEU A 287 2.95 16.64 3.53
CA LEU A 287 3.49 16.71 2.18
C LEU A 287 4.79 17.53 2.18
N LEU A 288 5.90 16.87 1.91
CA LEU A 288 7.24 17.44 1.97
C LEU A 288 7.92 17.36 0.60
N CYS A 289 8.62 18.43 0.22
CA CYS A 289 9.30 18.54 -1.07
C CYS A 289 10.68 19.22 -0.90
N PRO A 290 11.60 19.03 -1.86
CA PRO A 290 12.93 19.62 -1.77
C PRO A 290 12.85 21.14 -1.92
N LYS A 291 13.74 21.85 -1.23
CA LYS A 291 13.99 23.28 -1.50
C LYS A 291 14.95 23.46 -2.66
N VAL A 292 14.89 24.63 -3.28
CA VAL A 292 15.94 25.08 -4.21
C VAL A 292 17.27 25.33 -3.49
N GLY A 293 17.22 25.69 -2.20
CA GLY A 293 18.38 25.76 -1.30
C GLY A 293 17.97 25.90 0.17
N PRO A 294 18.83 25.54 1.14
CA PRO A 294 18.46 25.48 2.56
C PRO A 294 17.91 26.78 3.13
N ASP A 295 18.45 27.91 2.67
CA ASP A 295 18.11 29.26 3.13
C ASP A 295 17.15 30.00 2.18
N ALA A 296 16.83 29.40 1.02
CA ALA A 296 16.06 30.08 -0.02
C ALA A 296 14.57 30.23 0.33
N GLU A 297 14.04 29.32 1.16
CA GLU A 297 12.60 29.23 1.40
C GLU A 297 12.31 29.01 2.90
N PRO A 298 11.70 29.96 3.63
CA PRO A 298 11.11 29.67 4.93
C PRO A 298 9.98 28.65 4.74
N PRO A 299 9.59 27.87 5.76
CA PRO A 299 9.81 28.12 7.18
C PRO A 299 10.93 27.30 7.85
N PHE A 300 11.55 26.31 7.21
CA PHE A 300 12.59 25.49 7.84
C PHE A 300 14.03 25.99 7.59
N PRO A 301 14.58 27.01 8.28
CA PRO A 301 15.91 27.53 7.97
C PRO A 301 16.99 26.44 8.08
N GLY A 302 17.96 26.44 7.15
CA GLY A 302 19.06 25.47 7.11
C GLY A 302 18.66 24.04 6.73
N ARG A 303 17.42 23.81 6.31
CA ARG A 303 16.92 22.48 5.91
C ARG A 303 16.76 22.33 4.40
N ASN A 304 17.06 21.15 3.88
CA ASN A 304 16.93 20.81 2.45
C ASN A 304 15.48 20.64 1.95
N TYR A 305 14.49 20.77 2.83
CA TYR A 305 13.09 20.46 2.54
C TYR A 305 12.12 21.50 3.07
N ARG A 306 10.91 21.50 2.51
CA ARG A 306 9.79 22.34 2.96
C ARG A 306 8.45 21.63 2.75
N LEU A 307 7.40 22.22 3.32
CA LEU A 307 6.03 21.80 3.03
C LEU A 307 5.66 22.15 1.58
N VAL A 308 4.84 21.27 0.99
CA VAL A 308 4.17 21.53 -0.28
C VAL A 308 3.13 22.64 -0.07
N THR A 309 3.08 23.56 -1.02
CA THR A 309 2.16 24.70 -1.05
C THR A 309 1.26 24.61 -2.27
N LYS A 310 0.18 25.41 -2.30
CA LYS A 310 -0.76 25.47 -3.43
C LYS A 310 -0.12 25.78 -4.80
N ARG A 311 1.11 26.32 -4.82
CA ARG A 311 1.83 26.69 -6.05
C ARG A 311 2.64 25.52 -6.63
N ASP A 312 2.79 24.42 -5.90
CA ASP A 312 3.62 23.28 -6.27
C ASP A 312 2.86 22.31 -7.18
N HIS A 313 2.58 22.78 -8.40
CA HIS A 313 1.80 22.04 -9.39
C HIS A 313 2.42 20.68 -9.77
N VAL A 314 3.75 20.57 -9.70
CA VAL A 314 4.46 19.31 -9.96
C VAL A 314 4.10 18.27 -8.89
N GLN A 315 4.16 18.65 -7.61
CA GLN A 315 3.83 17.78 -6.47
C GLN A 315 2.35 17.39 -6.50
N TYR A 316 1.44 18.32 -6.77
CA TYR A 316 0.03 17.96 -6.95
C TYR A 316 -0.21 17.07 -8.18
N GLY A 317 0.57 17.23 -9.25
CA GLY A 317 0.57 16.34 -10.39
C GLY A 317 0.96 14.91 -9.99
N LEU A 318 1.99 14.76 -9.16
CA LEU A 318 2.42 13.47 -8.61
C LEU A 318 1.34 12.85 -7.70
N LEU A 319 0.73 13.65 -6.81
CA LEU A 319 -0.36 13.18 -5.95
C LEU A 319 -1.56 12.66 -6.76
N ARG A 320 -1.94 13.38 -7.83
CA ARG A 320 -3.03 12.95 -8.72
C ARG A 320 -2.68 11.69 -9.49
N LYS A 321 -1.46 11.62 -10.02
CA LYS A 321 -0.96 10.46 -10.78
C LYS A 321 -0.97 9.20 -9.92
N HIS A 322 -0.60 9.33 -8.66
CA HIS A 322 -0.44 8.23 -7.71
C HIS A 322 -1.59 8.12 -6.71
N ALA A 323 -2.75 8.71 -7.00
CA ALA A 323 -3.89 8.75 -6.09
C ALA A 323 -4.37 7.35 -5.66
N ASN A 324 -4.23 6.34 -6.51
CA ASN A 324 -4.59 4.97 -6.16
C ASN A 324 -3.63 4.39 -5.11
N ALA A 325 -2.33 4.65 -5.21
CA ALA A 325 -1.34 4.20 -4.24
C ALA A 325 -1.52 4.90 -2.87
N LEU A 326 -1.84 6.19 -2.89
CA LEU A 326 -2.11 6.99 -1.67
C LEU A 326 -3.35 6.53 -0.92
N LYS A 327 -4.34 6.00 -1.66
CA LYS A 327 -5.59 5.48 -1.10
C LYS A 327 -5.55 3.97 -0.86
N ALA A 328 -4.53 3.28 -1.35
CA ALA A 328 -4.39 1.85 -1.20
C ALA A 328 -4.03 1.53 0.24
N CYS A 329 -4.51 0.38 0.71
CA CYS A 329 -4.22 -0.09 2.06
C CYS A 329 -4.51 0.97 3.16
N PRO A 330 -5.69 1.61 3.17
CA PRO A 330 -5.98 2.67 4.11
C PRO A 330 -5.85 2.17 5.55
N SER A 331 -5.15 2.93 6.39
CA SER A 331 -5.11 2.71 7.84
C SER A 331 -6.46 2.99 8.53
N ARG A 332 -7.43 3.53 7.78
CA ARG A 332 -8.74 4.00 8.26
C ARG A 332 -9.54 2.90 8.95
N GLY A 333 -10.07 3.24 10.13
CA GLY A 333 -11.42 2.82 10.54
C GLY A 333 -11.61 1.36 10.97
N LEU A 334 -10.66 0.77 11.71
CA LEU A 334 -10.87 -0.55 12.32
C LEU A 334 -11.07 -0.51 13.84
N GLU A 335 -10.90 0.66 14.49
CA GLU A 335 -11.22 0.83 15.91
C GLU A 335 -12.73 1.07 16.17
N ASP A 336 -13.47 1.55 15.16
CA ASP A 336 -14.94 1.72 15.23
C ASP A 336 -15.73 0.41 15.06
N ILE A 337 -15.05 -0.74 14.93
CA ILE A 337 -15.69 -2.08 14.98
C ILE A 337 -15.47 -2.72 16.36
N SER A 338 -15.04 -1.95 17.36
CA SER A 338 -15.17 -2.37 18.75
C SER A 338 -16.64 -2.33 19.15
N PHE A 339 -17.26 -3.51 19.10
CA PHE A 339 -18.56 -3.90 19.68
C PHE A 339 -19.30 -2.78 20.44
N SER A 340 -20.32 -2.20 19.81
CA SER A 340 -21.40 -1.49 20.49
C SER A 340 -22.71 -2.28 20.38
#